data_AF-A0A258FGF9-F1
#
_entry.id   AF-A0A258FGF9-F1
#
_cell.length_a   1.000
_cell.length_b   1.000
_cell.length_c   1.000
_cell.angle_alpha   90.00
_cell.angle_beta   90.00
_cell.angle_gamma   90.00
#
_symmetry.space_group_name_H-M   'P 1'
#
loop_
_entity.id
_entity.type
_entity.pdbx_description
1 polymer ?
#
loop_
_entity_poly.entity_id
_entity_poly.type
_entity_poly.pdbx_seq_one_letter_code
_entity_poly.pdbx_strand_id
1 'polypeptide(L)'
;MSLMRRTALLALVLAVASCGPDPGAQERAARTKVFTDLSQPDMAVVVGPAVMQSNFAMVDWTRGSFRGGRTLLRRDGKDWTMILCGGKPLTERTVLEAAGVPEAAADGLVSKLLREEGRLDSSRRDQFDKWEGLGAPRGVTCPEPQEQ
;
A
#
# COMPACT_ATOMS: atom_id res chain seq x y z
N MET A 1 14.11 -27.22 66.21
CA MET A 1 14.46 -28.20 65.16
C MET A 1 13.66 -27.90 63.91
N SER A 2 14.36 -27.91 62.77
CA SER A 2 13.89 -27.84 61.37
C SER A 2 13.29 -26.54 60.81
N LEU A 3 14.15 -25.83 60.07
CA LEU A 3 13.83 -25.05 58.89
C LEU A 3 13.09 -25.92 57.86
N MET A 4 12.10 -25.35 57.16
CA MET A 4 11.60 -25.92 55.91
C MET A 4 11.64 -24.86 54.81
N ARG A 5 12.67 -24.97 53.97
CA ARG A 5 12.84 -24.25 52.70
C ARG A 5 11.65 -24.55 51.80
N ARG A 6 10.98 -23.50 51.31
CA ARG A 6 10.11 -23.59 50.12
C ARG A 6 10.63 -22.61 49.08
N THR A 7 11.56 -23.10 48.27
CA THR A 7 12.00 -22.48 47.03
C THR A 7 10.82 -22.48 46.06
N ALA A 8 10.14 -21.36 45.93
CA ALA A 8 9.18 -21.13 44.85
C ALA A 8 9.97 -20.77 43.58
N LEU A 9 10.07 -21.72 42.65
CA LEU A 9 10.57 -21.49 41.30
C LEU A 9 9.57 -20.60 40.57
N LEU A 10 9.90 -19.31 40.44
CA LEU A 10 9.19 -18.37 39.60
C LEU A 10 9.52 -18.69 38.13
N ALA A 11 8.63 -19.40 37.43
CA ALA A 11 8.73 -19.61 36.00
C ALA A 11 8.42 -18.27 35.29
N LEU A 12 9.49 -17.55 34.92
CA LEU A 12 9.42 -16.34 34.11
C LEU A 12 9.04 -16.73 32.67
N VAL A 13 7.75 -16.63 32.34
CA VAL A 13 7.27 -16.76 30.97
C VAL A 13 7.75 -15.55 30.18
N LEU A 14 8.77 -15.73 29.33
CA LEU A 14 9.20 -14.73 28.36
C LEU A 14 8.11 -14.56 27.30
N ALA A 15 7.36 -13.46 27.37
CA ALA A 15 6.53 -12.99 26.27
C ALA A 15 7.45 -12.62 25.10
N VAL A 16 7.50 -13.48 24.08
CA VAL A 16 8.11 -13.17 22.79
C VAL A 16 7.29 -12.07 22.13
N ALA A 17 7.75 -10.82 22.27
CA ALA A 17 7.29 -9.71 21.47
C ALA A 17 7.64 -10.03 20.01
N SER A 18 6.64 -10.33 19.17
CA SER A 18 6.84 -10.42 17.73
C SER A 18 7.37 -9.08 17.23
N CYS A 19 8.67 -9.02 16.96
CA CYS A 19 9.34 -7.91 16.28
C CYS A 19 8.97 -7.95 14.79
N GLY A 20 7.69 -7.74 14.49
CA GLY A 20 7.20 -7.50 13.14
C GLY A 20 7.20 -5.99 12.87
N PRO A 21 7.31 -5.54 11.61
CA PRO A 21 7.11 -4.14 11.28
C PRO A 21 5.69 -3.69 11.68
N ASP A 22 5.58 -2.58 12.41
CA ASP A 22 4.29 -1.96 12.75
C ASP A 22 3.46 -1.73 11.48
N PRO A 23 2.28 -2.33 11.32
CA PRO A 23 1.45 -2.16 10.13
C PRO A 23 1.16 -0.68 9.84
N GLY A 24 0.92 0.13 10.88
CA GLY A 24 0.71 1.57 10.71
C GLY A 24 1.94 2.27 10.12
N ALA A 25 3.14 1.95 10.59
CA ALA A 25 4.39 2.50 10.08
C ALA A 25 4.66 2.09 8.64
N GLN A 26 4.32 0.86 8.28
CA GLN A 26 4.48 0.35 6.91
C GLN A 26 3.53 1.04 5.94
N GLU A 27 2.27 1.24 6.34
CA GLU A 27 1.30 2.01 5.56
C GLU A 27 1.78 3.44 5.35
N ARG A 28 2.21 4.12 6.43
CA ARG A 28 2.78 5.47 6.35
C ARG A 28 3.99 5.51 5.41
N ALA A 29 4.89 4.54 5.48
CA ALA A 29 6.05 4.47 4.59
C ALA A 29 5.66 4.30 3.12
N ALA A 30 4.66 3.46 2.80
CA ALA A 30 4.16 3.30 1.43
C ALA A 30 3.53 4.61 0.91
N ARG A 31 2.73 5.29 1.74
CA ARG A 31 2.15 6.60 1.43
C ARG A 31 3.22 7.67 1.18
N THR A 32 4.21 7.74 2.07
CA THR A 32 5.36 8.63 1.91
C THR A 32 6.11 8.33 0.62
N LYS A 33 6.32 7.05 0.29
CA LYS A 33 6.97 6.67 -0.97
C LYS A 33 6.23 7.21 -2.17
N VAL A 34 4.90 7.03 -2.23
CA VAL A 34 4.07 7.58 -3.31
C VAL A 34 4.13 9.10 -3.37
N PHE A 35 4.02 9.77 -2.21
CA PHE A 35 4.11 11.22 -2.16
C PHE A 35 5.45 11.73 -2.69
N THR A 36 6.57 11.18 -2.21
CA THR A 36 7.92 11.64 -2.56
C THR A 36 8.26 11.40 -4.02
N ASP A 37 7.93 10.21 -4.54
CA ASP A 37 8.26 9.82 -5.92
C ASP A 37 7.39 10.55 -6.96
N LEU A 38 6.11 10.78 -6.65
CA LEU A 38 5.17 11.35 -7.61
C LEU A 38 4.98 12.86 -7.45
N SER A 39 5.40 13.49 -6.36
CA SER A 39 5.29 14.95 -6.24
C SER A 39 6.37 15.65 -7.05
N GLN A 40 5.99 16.73 -7.71
CA GLN A 40 6.93 17.70 -8.30
C GLN A 40 6.88 19.01 -7.50
N PRO A 41 7.94 19.85 -7.52
CA PRO A 41 8.01 21.06 -6.72
C PRO A 41 6.77 21.96 -6.82
N ASP A 42 6.24 22.11 -8.03
CA ASP A 42 5.07 22.97 -8.30
C ASP A 42 3.74 22.20 -8.36
N MET A 43 3.78 20.87 -8.21
CA MET A 43 2.60 20.03 -8.37
C MET A 43 2.69 18.76 -7.50
N ALA A 44 2.43 18.94 -6.21
CA ALA A 44 2.36 17.85 -5.25
C ALA A 44 1.15 16.94 -5.53
N VAL A 45 1.31 15.64 -5.25
CA VAL A 45 0.19 14.71 -5.26
C VAL A 45 -0.54 14.71 -3.92
N VAL A 46 -1.84 14.46 -3.95
CA VAL A 46 -2.64 14.16 -2.77
C VAL A 46 -2.77 12.64 -2.66
N VAL A 47 -2.23 12.06 -1.60
CA VAL A 47 -2.27 10.62 -1.35
C VAL A 47 -3.59 10.23 -0.69
N GLY A 48 -4.30 9.29 -1.30
CA GLY A 48 -5.59 8.76 -0.87
C GLY A 48 -5.45 7.53 0.04
N PRO A 49 -6.44 6.61 0.01
CA PRO A 49 -6.34 5.31 0.67
C PRO A 49 -5.04 4.57 0.35
N ALA A 50 -4.57 3.82 1.34
CA ALA A 50 -3.44 2.92 1.21
C ALA A 50 -3.81 1.60 1.87
N VAL A 51 -3.70 0.49 1.12
CA VAL A 51 -4.02 -0.84 1.62
C VAL A 51 -2.84 -1.77 1.41
N MET A 52 -2.68 -2.73 2.32
CA MET A 52 -1.57 -3.67 2.28
C MET A 52 -2.03 -5.12 2.41
N GLN A 53 -1.30 -6.00 1.74
CA GLN A 53 -1.43 -7.43 1.85
C GLN A 53 -0.06 -8.08 1.65
N SER A 54 0.42 -8.81 2.66
CA SER A 54 1.75 -9.43 2.67
C SER A 54 2.86 -8.38 2.42
N ASN A 55 3.59 -8.49 1.30
CA ASN A 55 4.66 -7.56 0.91
C ASN A 55 4.23 -6.61 -0.20
N PHE A 56 2.94 -6.42 -0.40
CA PHE A 56 2.40 -5.54 -1.44
C PHE A 56 1.50 -4.48 -0.85
N ALA A 57 1.46 -3.33 -1.50
CA ALA A 57 0.57 -2.24 -1.15
C ALA A 57 -0.04 -1.64 -2.41
N MET A 58 -1.27 -1.14 -2.29
CA MET A 58 -1.89 -0.26 -3.27
C MET A 58 -2.16 1.08 -2.61
N VAL A 59 -1.82 2.16 -3.31
CA VAL A 59 -1.97 3.52 -2.81
C VAL A 59 -2.55 4.40 -3.89
N ASP A 60 -3.64 5.08 -3.55
CA ASP A 60 -4.30 6.02 -4.44
C ASP A 60 -3.61 7.37 -4.41
N TRP A 61 -3.64 8.08 -5.53
CA TRP A 61 -3.11 9.44 -5.62
C TRP A 61 -3.86 10.26 -6.66
N THR A 62 -3.85 11.57 -6.48
CA THR A 62 -4.33 12.53 -7.49
C THR A 62 -3.43 13.74 -7.57
N ARG A 63 -3.52 14.44 -8.69
CA ARG A 63 -2.85 15.71 -8.93
C ARG A 63 -3.82 16.66 -9.64
N GLY A 64 -4.28 17.69 -8.92
CA GLY A 64 -5.40 18.50 -9.38
C GLY A 64 -6.69 17.69 -9.55
N SER A 65 -7.62 18.19 -10.36
CA SER A 65 -8.98 17.63 -10.47
C SER A 65 -9.16 16.54 -11.52
N PHE A 66 -8.16 16.32 -12.39
CA PHE A 66 -8.30 15.45 -13.57
C PHE A 66 -7.25 14.35 -13.67
N ARG A 67 -6.15 14.42 -12.90
CA ARG A 67 -5.08 13.43 -12.94
C ARG A 67 -5.09 12.62 -11.65
N GLY A 68 -5.06 11.31 -11.77
CA GLY A 68 -5.04 10.42 -10.63
C GLY A 68 -4.94 8.97 -11.06
N GLY A 69 -4.78 8.12 -10.06
CA GLY A 69 -4.67 6.70 -10.27
C GLY A 69 -4.26 5.99 -8.99
N ARG A 70 -3.78 4.77 -9.20
CA ARG A 70 -3.35 3.83 -8.19
C ARG A 70 -1.92 3.45 -8.49
N THR A 71 -1.18 3.13 -7.44
CA THR A 71 0.17 2.60 -7.56
C THR A 71 0.24 1.31 -6.78
N LEU A 72 0.70 0.25 -7.45
CA LEU A 72 1.10 -1.01 -6.83
C LEU A 72 2.55 -0.93 -6.41
N LEU A 73 2.81 -1.20 -5.13
CA LEU A 73 4.14 -1.25 -4.55
C LEU A 73 4.47 -2.66 -4.08
N ARG A 74 5.75 -3.02 -4.17
CA ARG A 74 6.33 -4.21 -3.53
C ARG A 74 7.32 -3.78 -2.47
N ARG A 75 7.27 -4.43 -1.32
CA ARG A 75 8.21 -4.25 -0.23
C ARG A 75 9.34 -5.26 -0.33
N ASP A 76 10.56 -4.77 -0.17
CA ASP A 76 11.73 -5.57 0.13
C ASP A 76 12.35 -5.05 1.45
N GLY A 77 12.34 -5.87 2.50
CA GLY A 77 12.69 -5.44 3.84
C GLY A 77 11.82 -4.29 4.35
N LYS A 78 12.41 -3.08 4.46
CA LYS A 78 11.72 -1.85 4.90
C LYS A 78 11.37 -0.92 3.74
N ASP A 79 11.88 -1.21 2.55
CA ASP A 79 11.81 -0.31 1.41
C ASP A 79 10.68 -0.69 0.48
N TRP A 80 9.95 0.32 0.03
CA TRP A 80 8.86 0.17 -0.93
C TRP A 80 9.35 0.58 -2.32
N THR A 81 9.04 -0.22 -3.32
CA THR A 81 9.30 0.12 -4.72
C THR A 81 8.00 0.07 -5.50
N MET A 82 7.74 1.09 -6.31
CA MET A 82 6.61 1.09 -7.24
C MET A 82 6.91 0.09 -8.36
N ILE A 83 5.98 -0.79 -8.63
CA ILE A 83 6.13 -1.79 -9.70
C ILE A 83 5.13 -1.59 -10.83
N LEU A 84 3.98 -0.97 -10.55
CA LEU A 84 2.98 -0.67 -11.56
C LEU A 84 2.16 0.55 -11.14
N CYS A 85 1.87 1.43 -12.10
CA CYS A 85 0.87 2.47 -11.97
C CYS A 85 -0.27 2.20 -12.94
N GLY A 86 -1.46 2.64 -12.60
CA GLY A 86 -2.65 2.47 -13.44
C GLY A 86 -3.83 3.26 -12.88
N GLY A 87 -4.93 3.32 -13.61
CA GLY A 87 -6.20 3.73 -13.02
C GLY A 87 -7.11 2.54 -12.82
N LYS A 88 -8.17 2.43 -13.61
CA LYS A 88 -9.19 1.38 -13.47
C LYS A 88 -8.63 -0.06 -13.49
N PRO A 89 -7.71 -0.43 -14.42
CA PRO A 89 -7.26 -1.81 -14.50
C PRO A 89 -6.50 -2.31 -13.26
N LEU A 90 -5.94 -1.41 -12.43
CA LEU A 90 -5.31 -1.80 -11.17
C LEU A 90 -6.30 -2.32 -10.12
N THR A 91 -7.61 -2.22 -10.35
CA THR A 91 -8.64 -2.87 -9.53
C THR A 91 -8.93 -4.31 -9.96
N GLU A 92 -8.30 -4.80 -11.03
CA GLU A 92 -8.48 -6.14 -11.54
C GLU A 92 -7.43 -7.09 -10.95
N ARG A 93 -7.88 -8.20 -10.35
CA ARG A 93 -6.98 -9.19 -9.72
C ARG A 93 -5.97 -9.78 -10.72
N THR A 94 -6.43 -10.09 -11.92
CA THR A 94 -5.62 -10.62 -13.03
C THR A 94 -4.47 -9.69 -13.41
N VAL A 95 -4.67 -8.37 -13.32
CA VAL A 95 -3.60 -7.38 -13.57
C VAL A 95 -2.54 -7.43 -12.47
N LEU A 96 -2.95 -7.53 -11.20
CA LEU A 96 -1.99 -7.66 -10.09
C LEU A 96 -1.22 -8.98 -10.18
N GLU A 97 -1.89 -10.07 -10.53
CA GLU A 97 -1.27 -11.38 -10.73
C GLU A 97 -0.26 -11.36 -11.87
N ALA A 98 -0.59 -10.74 -13.01
CA ALA A 98 0.35 -10.53 -14.11
C ALA A 98 1.56 -9.68 -13.72
N ALA A 99 1.41 -8.78 -12.74
CA ALA A 99 2.50 -8.02 -12.13
C ALA A 99 3.30 -8.80 -11.08
N GLY A 100 2.99 -10.09 -10.87
CA GLY A 100 3.70 -10.98 -9.95
C GLY A 100 3.18 -10.97 -8.51
N VAL A 101 1.98 -10.43 -8.26
CA VAL A 101 1.31 -10.52 -6.96
C VAL A 101 0.68 -11.91 -6.82
N PRO A 102 0.91 -12.67 -5.73
CA PRO A 102 0.22 -13.93 -5.50
C PRO A 102 -1.31 -13.74 -5.43
N GLU A 103 -2.08 -14.69 -5.96
CA GLU A 103 -3.56 -14.64 -6.06
C GLU A 103 -4.24 -14.17 -4.75
N ALA A 104 -3.94 -14.83 -3.62
CA ALA A 104 -4.53 -14.47 -2.33
C ALA A 104 -4.16 -13.04 -1.89
N ALA A 105 -2.98 -12.55 -2.30
CA ALA A 105 -2.58 -11.17 -2.05
C ALA A 105 -3.30 -10.19 -2.97
N ALA A 106 -3.46 -10.53 -4.26
CA ALA A 106 -4.19 -9.72 -5.23
C ALA A 106 -5.66 -9.54 -4.83
N ASP A 107 -6.34 -10.63 -4.46
CA ASP A 107 -7.72 -10.59 -3.97
C ASP A 107 -7.87 -9.74 -2.71
N GLY A 108 -6.95 -9.92 -1.76
CA GLY A 108 -6.92 -9.14 -0.53
C GLY A 108 -6.70 -7.64 -0.77
N LEU A 109 -5.80 -7.27 -1.68
CA LEU A 109 -5.54 -5.87 -2.02
C LEU A 109 -6.74 -5.20 -2.67
N VAL A 110 -7.26 -5.78 -3.76
CA VAL A 110 -8.42 -5.23 -4.49
C VAL A 110 -9.61 -5.06 -3.55
N SER A 111 -9.92 -6.11 -2.79
CA SER A 111 -11.05 -6.09 -1.86
C SER A 111 -10.89 -5.03 -0.78
N LYS A 112 -9.69 -4.84 -0.23
CA LYS A 112 -9.41 -3.78 0.76
C LYS A 112 -9.52 -2.40 0.12
N LEU A 113 -8.96 -2.22 -1.07
CA LEU A 113 -8.92 -0.93 -1.72
C LEU A 113 -10.33 -0.44 -2.05
N LEU A 114 -11.14 -1.28 -2.70
CA LEU A 114 -12.52 -0.92 -3.06
C LEU A 114 -13.39 -0.61 -1.83
N ARG A 115 -13.13 -1.29 -0.69
CA ARG A 115 -13.79 -0.94 0.58
C ARG A 115 -13.41 0.44 1.08
N GLU A 116 -12.13 0.80 1.04
CA GLU A 116 -11.67 2.12 1.49
C GLU A 116 -12.08 3.24 0.52
N GLU A 117 -11.98 3.01 -0.79
CA GLU A 117 -12.48 3.93 -1.82
C GLU A 117 -14.01 4.14 -1.71
N GLY A 118 -14.75 3.09 -1.35
CA GLY A 118 -16.19 3.15 -1.11
C GLY A 118 -16.61 4.12 -0.01
N ARG A 119 -15.67 4.53 0.86
CA ARG A 119 -15.91 5.53 1.93
C ARG A 119 -15.75 6.98 1.45
N LEU A 120 -15.26 7.18 0.23
CA LEU A 120 -15.04 8.50 -0.37
C LEU A 120 -16.30 8.98 -1.12
N ASP A 121 -16.32 10.24 -1.54
CA ASP A 121 -17.31 10.72 -2.49
C ASP A 121 -17.06 10.13 -3.90
N SER A 122 -18.10 10.09 -4.74
CA SER A 122 -17.98 9.52 -6.10
C SER A 122 -17.01 10.29 -6.98
N SER A 123 -17.03 11.62 -6.92
CA SER A 123 -16.11 12.48 -7.69
C SER A 123 -14.64 12.17 -7.36
N ARG A 124 -14.34 11.85 -6.11
CA ARG A 124 -12.99 11.43 -5.70
C ARG A 124 -12.62 10.06 -6.25
N ARG A 125 -13.52 9.08 -6.18
CA ARG A 125 -13.28 7.75 -6.79
C ARG A 125 -13.07 7.83 -8.29
N ASP A 126 -13.88 8.63 -8.97
CA ASP A 126 -13.80 8.78 -10.43
C ASP A 126 -12.43 9.30 -10.87
N GLN A 127 -11.77 10.14 -10.06
CA GLN A 127 -10.40 10.60 -10.34
C GLN A 127 -9.37 9.47 -10.39
N PHE A 128 -9.54 8.39 -9.62
CA PHE A 128 -8.63 7.24 -9.65
C PHE A 128 -8.86 6.36 -10.89
N ASP A 129 -10.09 6.34 -11.41
CA ASP A 129 -10.48 5.55 -12.59
C ASP A 129 -10.25 6.28 -13.91
N LYS A 130 -10.04 7.59 -13.91
CA LYS A 130 -9.84 8.41 -15.12
C LYS A 130 -8.73 7.90 -16.04
N TRP A 131 -7.73 7.22 -15.51
CA TRP A 131 -6.72 6.58 -16.34
C TRP A 131 -7.11 5.15 -16.69
N GLU A 132 -7.40 4.90 -17.97
CA GLU A 132 -7.79 3.57 -18.44
C GLU A 132 -6.59 2.63 -18.68
N GLY A 133 -5.36 3.14 -18.55
CA GLY A 133 -4.15 2.41 -18.87
C GLY A 133 -3.41 1.82 -17.67
N LEU A 134 -2.37 1.05 -18.02
CA LEU A 134 -1.33 0.57 -17.11
C LEU A 134 0.01 1.10 -17.60
N GLY A 135 0.93 1.33 -16.66
CA GLY A 135 2.26 1.78 -16.99
C GLY A 135 3.25 1.42 -15.90
N ALA A 136 4.34 0.74 -16.30
CA ALA A 136 5.49 0.62 -15.43
C ALA A 136 6.04 2.03 -15.15
N PRO A 137 6.48 2.30 -13.90
CA PRO A 137 7.11 3.57 -13.60
C PRO A 137 8.38 3.75 -14.44
N ARG A 138 8.58 4.95 -15.00
CA ARG A 138 9.85 5.35 -15.62
C ARG A 138 10.68 6.04 -14.54
N GLY A 139 11.68 5.35 -14.01
CA GLY A 139 12.39 5.78 -12.82
C GLY A 139 11.44 5.82 -11.61
N VAL A 140 11.31 6.98 -10.95
CA VAL A 140 10.40 7.20 -9.81
C VAL A 140 9.03 7.76 -10.21
N THR A 141 8.74 7.87 -11.51
CA THR A 141 7.51 8.53 -12.00
C THR A 141 6.55 7.55 -12.67
N CYS A 142 5.26 7.65 -12.32
CA CYS A 142 4.20 7.04 -13.11
C CYS A 142 4.04 7.78 -14.44
N PRO A 143 3.76 7.08 -15.55
CA PRO A 143 3.34 7.73 -16.78
C PRO A 143 2.13 8.63 -16.53
N GLU A 144 2.16 9.82 -17.10
CA GLU A 144 1.01 10.71 -17.04
C GLU A 144 -0.09 10.17 -17.99
N PRO A 145 -1.37 10.17 -17.56
CA PRO A 145 -2.46 9.87 -18.48
C PRO A 145 -2.38 10.82 -19.68
N GLN A 146 -2.35 10.28 -20.90
CA GLN A 146 -2.46 11.10 -22.10
C GLN A 146 -3.86 11.73 -22.09
N GLU A 147 -3.97 13.07 -22.08
CA GLU A 147 -5.24 13.74 -22.36
C GLU A 147 -5.64 13.36 -23.80
N GLN A 148 -6.58 12.41 -23.93
CA GLN A 148 -7.29 12.11 -25.17
C GLN A 148 -8.72 12.65 -25.04
#